data_AF-A0A1H8YNI6-F1
#
_entry.id   AF-A0A1H8YNI6-F1
#
_cell.length_a   1.000
_cell.length_b   1.000
_cell.length_c   1.000
_cell.angle_alpha   90.00
_cell.angle_beta   90.00
_cell.angle_gamma   90.00
#
_symmetry.space_group_name_H-M   'P 1'
#
loop_
_entity.id
_entity.type
_entity.pdbx_description
1 polymer ?
#
loop_
_entity_poly.entity_id
_entity_poly.type
_entity_poly.pdbx_seq_one_letter_code
_entity_poly.pdbx_strand_id
1 'polypeptide(L)'
;MPTAALVPGIQLDSTHDRYVTVVANRRYAGNGRTYNLTINGLHTYYIETGGAPVLVHNNDGDECINGGLGALSQVNKPDAAADELAAKLGGVSRVKFANDPDGREFDAISDLYVAQTKSTRVKMGSKFRNQARMTFEFAKQSGRIPFFHFEVPPDPEVLAKIAEYGRRYGIDPVVKIGPLG
;
A
#
# COMPACT_ATOMS: atom_id res chain seq x y z
N MET A 1 20.70 4.91 0.72
CA MET A 1 21.94 4.67 -0.05
C MET A 1 21.81 3.35 -0.79
N PRO A 2 21.98 3.26 -2.12
CA PRO A 2 22.02 1.96 -2.81
C PRO A 2 23.25 1.15 -2.36
N THR A 3 23.11 -0.18 -2.29
CA THR A 3 24.10 -1.14 -1.73
C THR A 3 25.50 -1.06 -2.36
N ALA A 4 25.61 -0.45 -3.55
CA ALA A 4 26.87 -0.18 -4.25
C ALA A 4 27.75 0.90 -3.60
N ALA A 5 27.24 1.66 -2.62
CA ALA A 5 27.95 2.78 -1.98
C ALA A 5 28.54 2.44 -0.59
N LEU A 6 28.45 1.19 -0.12
CA LEU A 6 29.03 0.78 1.16
C LEU A 6 30.54 0.61 1.03
N VAL A 7 31.30 1.66 1.34
CA VAL A 7 32.76 1.59 1.49
C VAL A 7 33.14 1.51 2.97
N PRO A 8 34.27 0.85 3.30
CA PRO A 8 34.81 0.90 4.65
C PRO A 8 34.98 2.35 5.13
N GLY A 9 34.57 2.64 6.37
CA GLY A 9 34.64 3.96 7.00
C GLY A 9 33.32 4.73 7.05
N ILE A 10 32.28 4.34 6.30
CA ILE A 10 30.95 4.98 6.39
C ILE A 10 30.24 4.57 7.67
N GLN A 11 29.53 5.52 8.29
CA GLN A 11 28.67 5.29 9.44
C GLN A 11 27.24 4.97 9.01
N LEU A 12 26.65 3.95 9.63
CA LEU A 12 25.24 3.59 9.51
C LEU A 12 24.53 3.83 10.83
N ASP A 13 23.25 4.16 10.78
CA ASP A 13 22.41 4.33 11.96
C ASP A 13 22.14 2.99 12.68
N SER A 14 21.95 3.03 14.00
CA SER A 14 21.65 1.89 14.86
C SER A 14 20.56 2.24 15.88
N THR A 15 19.89 1.22 16.43
CA THR A 15 18.72 1.27 17.33
C THR A 15 18.83 2.03 18.65
N HIS A 16 19.94 2.71 18.93
CA HIS A 16 20.21 3.33 20.23
C HIS A 16 20.88 4.69 20.08
N ASP A 17 20.56 5.46 19.03
CA ASP A 17 21.21 6.73 18.68
C ASP A 17 22.74 6.61 18.56
N ARG A 18 23.20 5.45 18.07
CA ARG A 18 24.62 5.15 17.86
C ARG A 18 24.89 4.92 16.40
N TYR A 19 26.08 5.31 15.96
CA TYR A 19 26.58 5.01 14.64
C TYR A 19 27.43 3.73 14.67
N VAL A 20 27.24 2.86 13.69
CA VAL A 20 28.12 1.72 13.43
C VAL A 20 28.97 2.00 12.20
N THR A 21 30.28 1.77 12.29
CA THR A 21 31.20 1.98 11.16
C THR A 21 31.32 0.71 10.34
N VAL A 22 31.15 0.83 9.02
CA VAL A 22 31.46 -0.25 8.08
C VAL A 22 32.96 -0.49 8.10
N VAL A 23 33.40 -1.62 8.67
CA VAL A 23 34.85 -1.96 8.75
C VAL A 23 35.37 -2.64 7.48
N ALA A 24 34.50 -3.35 6.77
CA ALA A 24 34.82 -4.03 5.53
C ALA A 24 33.53 -4.30 4.74
N ASN A 25 33.63 -4.29 3.41
CA ASN A 25 32.58 -4.77 2.52
C ASN A 25 33.17 -5.87 1.63
N ARG A 26 32.49 -7.02 1.54
CA ARG A 26 32.88 -8.13 0.66
C ARG A 26 31.70 -8.46 -0.23
N ARG A 27 31.89 -8.32 -1.54
CA ARG A 27 30.95 -8.87 -2.53
C ARG A 27 30.90 -10.39 -2.34
N TYR A 28 29.73 -10.89 -1.98
CA TYR A 28 29.47 -12.32 -1.85
C TYR A 28 28.65 -12.76 -3.07
N ALA A 29 29.19 -13.73 -3.82
CA ALA A 29 28.47 -14.42 -4.87
C ALA A 29 28.26 -15.86 -4.40
N GLY A 30 27.01 -16.21 -4.12
CA GLY A 30 26.63 -17.56 -3.70
C GLY A 30 25.19 -17.84 -4.12
N ASN A 31 24.89 -19.09 -4.42
CA ASN A 31 23.54 -19.53 -4.78
C ASN A 31 22.75 -19.84 -3.50
N GLY A 32 22.35 -18.80 -2.79
CA GLY A 32 21.39 -18.86 -1.69
C GLY A 32 20.06 -18.26 -2.13
N ARG A 33 18.94 -18.76 -1.61
CA ARG A 33 17.65 -18.08 -1.77
C ARG A 33 17.70 -16.78 -0.98
N THR A 34 17.80 -15.65 -1.67
CA THR A 34 17.67 -14.32 -1.08
C THR A 34 16.19 -13.98 -0.99
N TYR A 35 15.74 -13.57 0.19
CA TYR A 35 14.37 -13.12 0.41
C TYR A 35 14.36 -11.60 0.42
N ASN A 36 13.61 -10.97 -0.48
CA ASN A 36 13.28 -9.56 -0.39
C ASN A 36 12.03 -9.42 0.47
N LEU A 37 12.09 -8.55 1.48
CA LEU A 37 10.93 -8.23 2.29
C LEU A 37 10.36 -6.90 1.80
N THR A 38 9.18 -6.94 1.20
CA THR A 38 8.41 -5.74 0.92
C THR A 38 7.60 -5.42 2.17
N ILE A 39 8.01 -4.39 2.89
CA ILE A 39 7.22 -3.75 3.95
C ILE A 39 6.53 -2.55 3.31
N ASN A 40 5.28 -2.25 3.64
CA ASN A 40 4.57 -1.06 3.16
C ASN A 40 4.49 -0.03 4.31
N GLY A 41 5.04 1.17 4.16
CA GLY A 41 5.03 2.24 5.19
C GLY A 41 6.41 2.83 5.52
N LEU A 42 6.73 3.06 6.80
CA LEU A 42 8.11 3.41 7.20
C LEU A 42 9.00 2.17 7.05
N HIS A 43 9.83 2.14 6.01
CA HIS A 43 10.67 1.00 5.65
C HIS A 43 11.94 0.93 6.52
N THR A 44 11.74 0.67 7.81
CA THR A 44 12.79 0.32 8.76
C THR A 44 12.62 -1.15 9.15
N TYR A 45 13.56 -2.00 8.78
CA TYR A 45 13.61 -3.37 9.31
C TYR A 45 14.99 -3.67 9.88
N TYR A 46 14.97 -4.43 10.97
CA TYR A 46 16.17 -4.92 11.62
C TYR A 46 16.60 -6.20 10.93
N ILE A 47 17.83 -6.23 10.41
CA ILE A 47 18.52 -7.48 10.18
C ILE A 47 19.51 -7.67 11.32
N GLU A 48 19.35 -8.76 12.07
CA GLU A 48 20.36 -9.20 13.02
C GLU A 48 21.49 -9.86 12.24
N THR A 49 22.63 -9.16 12.13
CA THR A 49 23.87 -9.76 11.66
C THR A 49 24.81 -9.87 12.84
N GLY A 50 25.15 -11.11 13.25
CA GLY A 50 26.03 -11.36 14.39
C GLY A 50 25.50 -10.87 15.75
N GLY A 51 24.18 -10.79 15.94
CA GLY A 51 23.55 -10.37 17.20
C GLY A 51 23.45 -8.84 17.41
N ALA A 52 23.82 -8.03 16.40
CA ALA A 52 23.61 -6.60 16.41
C ALA A 52 22.50 -6.21 15.41
N PRO A 53 21.43 -5.51 15.84
CA PRO A 53 20.42 -5.00 14.92
C PRO A 53 21.00 -3.81 14.15
N VAL A 54 21.05 -3.92 12.82
CA VAL A 54 21.45 -2.81 11.93
C VAL A 54 20.20 -2.19 11.32
N LEU A 55 20.10 -0.85 11.35
CA LEU A 55 19.03 -0.11 10.69
C LEU A 55 19.32 -0.02 9.19
N VAL A 56 18.55 -0.75 8.38
CA VAL A 56 18.66 -0.65 6.92
C VAL A 56 17.52 0.22 6.40
N HIS A 57 17.89 1.41 5.92
CA HIS A 57 16.99 2.20 5.09
C HIS A 57 17.04 1.68 3.66
N ASN A 58 16.02 0.90 3.26
CA ASN A 58 15.74 0.70 1.84
C ASN A 58 15.14 2.01 1.30
N ASN A 59 16.03 2.97 1.09
CA ASN A 59 15.70 4.33 0.71
C ASN A 59 15.19 4.35 -0.73
N ASP A 60 13.87 4.36 -0.89
CA ASP A 60 13.26 5.07 -1.99
C ASP A 60 13.35 6.55 -1.61
N GLY A 61 14.08 7.37 -2.37
CA GLY A 61 14.05 8.82 -2.16
C GLY A 61 12.62 9.34 -2.23
N ASP A 62 12.42 10.60 -1.86
CA ASP A 62 11.16 11.38 -1.79
C ASP A 62 10.21 11.27 -3.02
N GLU A 63 10.61 10.53 -4.06
CA GLU A 63 9.91 10.24 -5.31
C GLU A 63 9.03 8.97 -5.30
N CYS A 64 9.00 8.15 -4.23
CA CYS A 64 8.17 6.92 -4.21
C CYS A 64 6.97 6.95 -3.25
N ILE A 65 6.44 8.12 -2.90
CA ILE A 65 5.15 8.19 -2.18
C ILE A 65 4.08 7.46 -3.01
N ASN A 66 3.41 6.48 -2.40
CA ASN A 66 2.35 5.69 -3.00
C ASN A 66 2.74 4.98 -4.32
N GLY A 67 4.00 4.61 -4.52
CA GLY A 67 4.47 3.97 -5.76
C GLY A 67 4.45 4.91 -6.97
N GLY A 68 4.75 6.19 -6.75
CA GLY A 68 4.81 7.22 -7.79
C GLY A 68 3.46 7.92 -8.06
N LEU A 69 2.40 7.53 -7.34
CA LEU A 69 1.08 8.18 -7.43
C LEU A 69 1.03 9.55 -6.74
N GLY A 70 2.08 9.92 -6.01
CA GLY A 70 2.18 11.21 -5.33
C GLY A 70 1.37 11.27 -4.04
N ALA A 71 1.35 12.44 -3.42
CA ALA A 71 0.68 12.67 -2.13
C ALA A 71 -0.84 12.47 -2.23
N LEU A 72 -1.46 12.15 -1.09
CA LEU A 72 -2.91 12.10 -0.96
C LEU A 72 -3.47 13.51 -0.76
N SER A 73 -4.47 13.87 -1.55
CA SER A 73 -5.20 15.14 -1.43
C SER A 73 -6.65 14.84 -1.06
N GLN A 74 -7.09 15.34 0.09
CA GLN A 74 -8.47 15.18 0.52
C GLN A 74 -9.42 16.09 -0.28
N VAL A 75 -10.56 15.53 -0.68
CA VAL A 75 -11.62 16.22 -1.40
C VAL A 75 -12.63 16.77 -0.39
N ASN A 76 -12.92 18.07 -0.50
CA ASN A 76 -13.88 18.76 0.37
C ASN A 76 -15.33 18.47 -0.04
N LYS A 77 -15.76 17.21 0.05
CA LYS A 77 -17.15 16.79 -0.09
C LYS A 77 -17.56 15.91 1.09
N PRO A 78 -18.58 16.27 1.87
CA PRO A 78 -19.03 15.45 2.98
C PRO A 78 -19.61 14.11 2.49
N ASP A 79 -18.98 13.02 2.90
CA ASP A 79 -19.43 11.63 2.79
C ASP A 79 -19.18 10.92 4.13
N ALA A 80 -20.25 10.68 4.89
CA ALA A 80 -20.16 10.05 6.20
C ALA A 80 -19.68 8.60 6.14
N ALA A 81 -20.01 7.87 5.07
CA ALA A 81 -19.60 6.47 4.93
C ALA A 81 -18.09 6.37 4.64
N ALA A 82 -17.55 7.33 3.87
CA ALA A 82 -16.12 7.44 3.62
C ALA A 82 -15.32 7.77 4.89
N ASP A 83 -15.82 8.70 5.71
CA ASP A 83 -15.19 9.07 6.99
C ASP A 83 -15.17 7.91 7.98
N GLU A 84 -16.30 7.21 8.13
CA GLU A 84 -16.39 6.06 9.04
C GLU A 84 -15.50 4.90 8.59
N LEU A 85 -15.43 4.64 7.28
CA LEU A 85 -14.54 3.64 6.71
C LEU A 85 -13.07 4.00 6.96
N ALA A 86 -12.69 5.26 6.72
CA ALA A 86 -11.33 5.72 6.97
C ALA A 86 -10.96 5.61 8.46
N ALA A 87 -11.85 6.02 9.36
CA ALA A 87 -11.64 5.89 10.80
C ALA A 87 -11.43 4.42 11.23
N LYS A 88 -12.20 3.48 10.67
CA LYS A 88 -12.06 2.04 10.95
C LYS A 88 -10.78 1.43 10.37
N LEU A 89 -10.32 1.94 9.24
CA LEU A 89 -9.08 1.47 8.59
C LEU A 89 -7.82 2.20 9.06
N GLY A 90 -7.95 3.23 9.92
CA GLY A 90 -6.84 4.10 10.31
C GLY A 90 -6.27 4.90 9.14
N GLY A 91 -7.12 5.28 8.18
CA GLY A 91 -6.74 5.95 6.95
C GLY A 91 -7.30 7.36 6.79
N VAL A 92 -7.15 7.90 5.58
CA VAL A 92 -7.69 9.20 5.17
C VAL A 92 -8.89 8.97 4.27
N SER A 93 -10.00 9.67 4.54
CA SER A 93 -11.22 9.60 3.73
C SER A 93 -11.19 10.54 2.53
N ARG A 94 -11.95 10.22 1.48
CA ARG A 94 -12.24 11.10 0.33
C ARG A 94 -10.95 11.62 -0.32
N VAL A 95 -10.06 10.72 -0.68
CA VAL A 95 -8.73 11.10 -1.15
C VAL A 95 -8.56 10.82 -2.63
N LYS A 96 -7.81 11.70 -3.29
CA LYS A 96 -7.25 11.47 -4.61
C LYS A 96 -5.73 11.41 -4.51
N PHE A 97 -5.12 10.70 -5.45
CA PHE A 97 -3.67 10.74 -5.64
C PHE A 97 -3.30 11.96 -6.48
N ALA A 98 -2.27 12.70 -6.07
CA ALA A 98 -1.86 13.93 -6.73
C ALA A 98 -1.44 13.73 -8.20
N ASN A 99 -0.84 12.58 -8.52
CA ASN A 99 -0.38 12.25 -9.87
C ASN A 99 -1.38 11.41 -10.66
N ASP A 100 -2.64 11.29 -10.20
CA ASP A 100 -3.68 10.64 -10.99
C ASP A 100 -4.17 11.58 -12.11
N PRO A 101 -3.94 11.26 -13.40
CA PRO A 101 -4.34 12.11 -14.52
C PRO A 101 -5.86 12.32 -14.61
N ASP A 102 -6.66 11.41 -14.04
CA ASP A 102 -8.12 11.49 -14.03
C ASP A 102 -8.69 12.09 -12.73
N GLY A 103 -7.85 12.38 -11.74
CA GLY A 103 -8.23 12.96 -10.45
C GLY A 103 -9.30 12.15 -9.70
N ARG A 104 -9.22 10.83 -9.72
CA ARG A 104 -10.25 9.94 -9.19
C ARG A 104 -10.26 9.95 -7.67
N GLU A 105 -11.47 9.93 -7.13
CA GLU A 105 -11.71 9.91 -5.70
C GLU A 105 -11.86 8.46 -5.21
N PHE A 106 -11.11 8.14 -4.16
CA PHE A 106 -11.25 6.93 -3.39
C PHE A 106 -11.91 7.26 -2.04
N ASP A 107 -12.78 6.37 -1.58
CA ASP A 107 -13.56 6.62 -0.37
C ASP A 107 -12.66 6.62 0.87
N ALA A 108 -11.69 5.72 0.95
CA ALA A 108 -10.65 5.76 1.98
C ALA A 108 -9.34 5.12 1.52
N ILE A 109 -8.21 5.65 2.00
CA ILE A 109 -6.88 5.05 1.82
C ILE A 109 -6.18 4.99 3.16
N SER A 110 -5.70 3.81 3.54
CA SER A 110 -4.90 3.56 4.74
C SER A 110 -3.52 3.06 4.35
N ASP A 111 -2.67 2.75 5.32
CA ASP A 111 -1.35 2.15 5.07
C ASP A 111 -1.46 0.81 4.33
N LEU A 112 -2.52 0.04 4.60
CA LEU A 112 -2.70 -1.29 4.02
C LEU A 112 -3.72 -1.35 2.87
N TYR A 113 -4.69 -0.44 2.83
CA TYR A 113 -5.85 -0.58 1.96
C TYR A 113 -6.08 0.61 1.04
N VAL A 114 -6.45 0.32 -0.21
CA VAL A 114 -7.20 1.23 -1.07
C VAL A 114 -8.66 0.80 -1.01
N ALA A 115 -9.49 1.60 -0.36
CA ALA A 115 -10.81 1.20 0.06
C ALA A 115 -11.92 1.96 -0.65
N GLN A 116 -13.02 1.24 -0.91
CA GLN A 116 -14.24 1.79 -1.45
C GLN A 116 -15.46 1.34 -0.65
N THR A 117 -16.41 2.24 -0.47
CA THR A 117 -17.68 1.99 0.19
C THR A 117 -18.84 2.22 -0.76
N LYS A 118 -19.88 1.38 -0.64
CA LYS A 118 -21.10 1.47 -1.43
C LYS A 118 -22.30 1.31 -0.50
N SER A 119 -23.02 2.41 -0.29
CA SER A 119 -24.26 2.47 0.51
C SER A 119 -25.49 1.95 -0.23
N THR A 120 -25.43 1.88 -1.56
CA THR A 120 -26.54 1.39 -2.40
C THR A 120 -26.19 0.06 -3.05
N ARG A 121 -27.22 -0.73 -3.36
CA ARG A 121 -27.04 -2.00 -4.08
C ARG A 121 -26.36 -1.74 -5.43
N VAL A 122 -25.18 -2.31 -5.59
CA VAL A 122 -24.42 -2.23 -6.84
C VAL A 122 -24.83 -3.35 -7.77
N LYS A 123 -25.27 -2.96 -8.97
CA LYS A 123 -25.49 -3.87 -10.11
C LYS A 123 -24.26 -3.94 -10.99
N MET A 124 -24.09 -5.06 -11.69
CA MET A 124 -22.99 -5.21 -12.65
C MET A 124 -23.15 -4.21 -13.82
N GLY A 125 -22.11 -3.40 -14.06
CA GLY A 125 -22.12 -2.40 -15.12
C GLY A 125 -20.72 -1.92 -15.49
N SER A 126 -20.59 -1.20 -16.61
CA SER A 126 -19.32 -0.64 -17.09
C SER A 126 -18.65 0.26 -16.05
N LYS A 127 -19.45 1.07 -15.34
CA LYS A 127 -19.00 1.92 -14.23
C LYS A 127 -18.33 1.12 -13.12
N PHE A 128 -19.00 0.06 -12.64
CA PHE A 128 -18.44 -0.79 -11.59
C PHE A 128 -17.15 -1.49 -12.04
N ARG A 129 -17.12 -2.04 -13.26
CA ARG A 129 -15.91 -2.69 -13.80
C ARG A 129 -14.73 -1.74 -13.87
N ASN A 130 -14.96 -0.53 -14.38
CA ASN A 130 -13.92 0.50 -14.43
C ASN A 130 -13.47 0.91 -13.03
N GLN A 131 -14.41 1.08 -12.10
CA GLN A 131 -14.07 1.45 -10.74
C GLN A 131 -13.22 0.36 -10.05
N ALA A 132 -13.69 -0.89 -10.08
CA ALA A 132 -12.99 -2.02 -9.46
C ALA A 132 -11.61 -2.22 -10.08
N ARG A 133 -11.50 -2.25 -11.42
CA ARG A 133 -10.22 -2.37 -12.14
C ARG A 133 -9.17 -1.40 -11.61
N MET A 134 -9.59 -0.17 -11.37
CA MET A 134 -8.69 0.93 -10.99
C MET A 134 -8.31 0.85 -9.53
N THR A 135 -9.22 0.40 -8.65
CA THR A 135 -8.85 0.02 -7.28
C THR A 135 -7.73 -1.01 -7.28
N PHE A 136 -7.82 -2.04 -8.13
CA PHE A 136 -6.76 -3.05 -8.24
C PHE A 136 -5.44 -2.49 -8.79
N GLU A 137 -5.51 -1.64 -9.83
CA GLU A 137 -4.31 -1.00 -10.39
C GLU A 137 -3.59 -0.12 -9.36
N PHE A 138 -4.33 0.72 -8.64
CA PHE A 138 -3.79 1.62 -7.63
C PHE A 138 -3.32 0.88 -6.38
N ALA A 139 -4.04 -0.15 -5.96
CA ALA A 139 -3.61 -1.02 -4.87
C ALA A 139 -2.29 -1.71 -5.24
N LYS A 140 -2.18 -2.27 -6.45
CA LYS A 140 -0.94 -2.87 -6.94
C LYS A 140 0.21 -1.87 -6.99
N GLN A 141 -0.03 -0.69 -7.58
CA GLN A 141 0.98 0.34 -7.74
C GLN A 141 1.47 0.87 -6.39
N SER A 142 0.56 1.05 -5.43
CA SER A 142 0.90 1.55 -4.11
C SER A 142 1.23 0.47 -3.07
N GLY A 143 1.32 -0.81 -3.48
CA GLY A 143 1.63 -1.94 -2.60
C GLY A 143 0.54 -2.30 -1.59
N ARG A 144 -0.69 -1.83 -1.80
CA ARG A 144 -1.84 -2.00 -0.89
C ARG A 144 -2.79 -3.09 -1.37
N ILE A 145 -3.77 -3.40 -0.53
CA ILE A 145 -4.83 -4.37 -0.79
C ILE A 145 -6.14 -3.63 -1.14
N PRO A 146 -6.86 -4.02 -2.20
CA PRO A 146 -8.21 -3.52 -2.48
C PRO A 146 -9.18 -3.92 -1.36
N PHE A 147 -9.89 -2.96 -0.80
CA PHE A 147 -10.93 -3.19 0.20
C PHE A 147 -12.28 -2.70 -0.34
N PHE A 148 -13.24 -3.61 -0.50
CA PHE A 148 -14.58 -3.28 -0.96
C PHE A 148 -15.59 -3.47 0.17
N HIS A 149 -16.25 -2.40 0.57
CA HIS A 149 -17.33 -2.39 1.53
C HIS A 149 -18.68 -2.19 0.85
N PHE A 150 -19.64 -3.04 1.17
CA PHE A 150 -21.02 -2.95 0.69
C PHE A 150 -21.99 -2.95 1.87
N GLU A 151 -22.72 -1.85 2.05
CA GLU A 151 -23.75 -1.77 3.10
C GLU A 151 -24.92 -2.72 2.78
N VAL A 152 -25.31 -2.76 1.50
CA VAL A 152 -26.31 -3.68 0.96
C VAL A 152 -25.61 -4.75 0.11
N PRO A 153 -25.95 -6.04 0.25
CA PRO A 153 -25.37 -7.10 -0.57
C PRO A 153 -25.44 -6.77 -2.08
N PRO A 154 -24.30 -6.79 -2.80
CA PRO A 154 -24.26 -6.54 -4.23
C PRO A 154 -24.72 -7.77 -5.02
N ASP A 155 -24.95 -7.60 -6.32
CA ASP A 155 -25.30 -8.73 -7.19
C ASP A 155 -24.15 -9.77 -7.22
N PRO A 156 -24.43 -11.09 -7.32
CA PRO A 156 -23.40 -12.12 -7.33
C PRO A 156 -22.32 -11.92 -8.42
N GLU A 157 -22.70 -11.34 -9.57
CA GLU A 157 -21.78 -11.00 -10.65
C GLU A 157 -20.71 -9.99 -10.22
N VAL A 158 -21.05 -9.05 -9.34
CA VAL A 158 -20.12 -8.04 -8.79
C VAL A 158 -19.03 -8.72 -7.98
N LEU A 159 -19.41 -9.65 -7.10
CA LEU A 159 -18.48 -10.45 -6.30
C LEU A 159 -17.61 -11.34 -7.18
N ALA A 160 -18.21 -12.00 -8.17
CA ALA A 160 -17.47 -12.82 -9.13
C ALA A 160 -16.43 -11.99 -9.89
N LYS A 161 -16.75 -10.75 -10.24
CA LYS A 161 -15.82 -9.85 -10.93
C LYS A 161 -14.68 -9.35 -10.04
N ILE A 162 -14.96 -9.05 -8.78
CA ILE A 162 -13.92 -8.72 -7.80
C ILE A 162 -12.95 -9.89 -7.65
N ALA A 163 -13.46 -11.11 -7.51
CA ALA A 163 -12.64 -12.31 -7.41
C ALA A 163 -11.84 -12.59 -8.70
N GLU A 164 -12.42 -12.35 -9.87
CA GLU A 164 -11.70 -12.42 -11.16
C GLU A 164 -10.53 -11.43 -11.21
N TYR A 165 -10.75 -10.18 -10.78
CA TYR A 165 -9.68 -9.20 -10.71
C TYR A 165 -8.63 -9.55 -9.67
N GLY A 166 -9.01 -10.12 -8.53
CA GLY A 166 -8.03 -10.61 -7.56
C GLY A 166 -7.06 -11.61 -8.18
N ARG A 167 -7.59 -12.61 -8.91
CA ARG A 167 -6.76 -13.56 -9.67
C ARG A 167 -5.94 -12.89 -10.77
N ARG A 168 -6.51 -11.94 -11.50
CA ARG A 168 -5.86 -11.26 -12.62
C ARG A 168 -4.66 -10.40 -12.19
N TYR A 169 -4.82 -9.66 -11.09
CA TYR A 169 -3.79 -8.76 -10.60
C TYR A 169 -2.83 -9.43 -9.61
N GLY A 170 -3.18 -10.63 -9.11
CA GLY A 170 -2.41 -11.39 -8.13
C GLY A 170 -2.53 -10.82 -6.72
N ILE A 171 -3.70 -10.24 -6.39
CA ILE A 171 -3.96 -9.60 -5.10
C ILE A 171 -5.29 -10.10 -4.58
N ASP A 172 -5.31 -10.65 -3.37
CA ASP A 172 -6.57 -11.09 -2.74
C ASP A 172 -7.30 -9.88 -2.14
N PRO A 173 -8.46 -9.47 -2.70
CA PRO A 173 -9.19 -8.32 -2.21
C PRO A 173 -9.96 -8.68 -0.94
N VAL A 174 -10.12 -7.70 -0.04
CA VAL A 174 -11.02 -7.83 1.11
C VAL A 174 -12.41 -7.34 0.70
N VAL A 175 -13.43 -8.15 0.92
CA VAL A 175 -14.82 -7.77 0.68
C VAL A 175 -15.60 -7.87 2.00
N LYS A 176 -16.17 -6.76 2.45
CA LYS A 176 -17.02 -6.69 3.64
C LYS A 176 -18.44 -6.31 3.23
N ILE A 177 -19.43 -7.08 3.70
CA ILE A 177 -20.85 -6.83 3.46
C ILE A 177 -21.54 -6.63 4.80
N GLY A 178 -22.38 -5.61 4.91
CA GLY A 178 -23.11 -5.26 6.13
C GLY A 178 -22.88 -3.80 6.54
N PRO A 179 -23.55 -3.33 7.62
CA PRO A 179 -23.33 -1.98 8.11
C PRO A 179 -21.89 -1.80 8.60
N LEU A 180 -21.40 -0.56 8.53
CA LEU A 180 -20.12 -0.22 9.15
C LEU A 180 -20.22 -0.31 10.67
N GLY A 181 -21.41 -0.03 11.26
CA GLY A 181 -21.75 -0.08 12.69
C GLY A 181 -21.43 -1.36 13.43
#